data_AF-Q2SNK2-F1
#
_entry.id   AF-Q2SNK2-F1
#
_cell.length_a   1.000
_cell.length_b   1.000
_cell.length_c   1.000
_cell.angle_alpha   90.00
_cell.angle_beta   90.00
_cell.angle_gamma   90.00
#
_symmetry.space_group_name_H-M   'P 1'
#
loop_
_entity.id
_entity.type
_entity.pdbx_description
1 polymer ?
#
loop_
_entity_poly.entity_id
_entity_poly.type
_entity_poly.pdbx_seq_one_letter_code
_entity_poly.pdbx_strand_id
1 'polypeptide(L)'
;MTFLRCIAIALLFAISNAFADPIQDSVSNHYKAGWYPNVYENEGPLTCPKTCRAWTGWRAEGELAPYDGIKRTYVCKSNNLDTFPSPTDRDVWLYGNQFDEKTACFMGTPHEKTVVSERYYCLCVSECSGPDLVIRTVYDPVWDSTTGESVIKIVVTNVGVGMSAATDARVYDPGTGASDIQPVVALAPGASAGVKFRLGYWVFDPDAELHFMVDYSYKVDECDESNNTAIYKKQG
;
A
#
# COMPACT_ATOMS: atom_id res chain seq x y z
N MET A 1 44.86 -25.39 5.07
CA MET A 1 43.42 -25.72 5.24
C MET A 1 42.70 -24.87 6.31
N THR A 2 43.40 -24.02 7.06
CA THR A 2 42.80 -23.19 8.12
C THR A 2 42.30 -21.82 7.63
N PHE A 3 42.84 -21.28 6.53
CA PHE A 3 42.47 -19.95 6.02
C PHE A 3 41.12 -19.90 5.28
N LEU A 4 40.71 -21.01 4.62
CA LEU A 4 39.45 -21.08 3.88
C LEU A 4 38.21 -21.15 4.80
N ARG A 5 38.36 -21.60 6.05
CA ARG A 5 37.26 -21.69 7.03
C ARG A 5 36.89 -20.33 7.62
N CYS A 6 37.81 -19.37 7.68
CA CYS A 6 37.52 -18.04 8.23
C CYS A 6 36.72 -17.16 7.25
N ILE A 7 36.84 -17.36 5.94
CA ILE A 7 36.11 -16.57 4.93
C ILE A 7 34.63 -16.98 4.84
N ALA A 8 34.32 -18.26 5.02
CA ALA A 8 32.93 -18.75 5.03
C ALA A 8 32.12 -18.24 6.23
N ILE A 9 32.76 -18.01 7.37
CA ILE A 9 32.10 -17.49 8.58
C ILE A 9 31.86 -15.97 8.44
N ALA A 10 32.76 -15.23 7.78
CA ALA A 10 32.58 -13.80 7.55
C ALA A 10 31.44 -13.48 6.55
N LEU A 11 31.20 -14.35 5.55
CA LEU A 11 30.07 -14.18 4.62
C LEU A 11 28.70 -14.53 5.22
N LEU A 12 28.65 -15.38 6.25
CA LEU A 12 27.39 -15.71 6.94
C LEU A 12 26.87 -14.58 7.85
N PHE A 13 27.72 -13.62 8.24
CA PHE A 13 27.32 -12.45 9.02
C PHE A 13 26.98 -11.20 8.18
N ALA A 14 27.13 -11.26 6.86
CA ALA A 14 26.85 -10.12 5.98
C ALA A 14 25.44 -10.09 5.38
N ILE A 15 24.58 -11.08 5.68
CA ILE A 15 23.25 -11.22 5.04
C ILE A 15 22.12 -10.59 5.90
N SER A 16 22.40 -10.11 7.11
CA SER A 16 21.37 -9.55 8.01
C SER A 16 21.38 -8.02 8.08
N ASN A 17 21.34 -7.34 6.92
CA ASN A 17 21.03 -5.90 6.84
C ASN A 17 19.76 -5.64 6.00
N ALA A 18 18.79 -6.54 6.10
CA ALA A 18 17.40 -6.25 5.76
C ALA A 18 16.57 -6.31 7.05
N PHE A 19 16.73 -5.31 7.89
CA PHE A 19 15.68 -4.88 8.81
C PHE A 19 15.19 -3.56 8.20
N ALA A 20 14.20 -3.52 7.31
CA ALA A 20 12.85 -4.05 7.49
C ALA A 20 12.36 -3.72 8.91
N ASP A 21 11.39 -2.84 8.99
CA ASP A 21 10.63 -2.57 10.20
C ASP A 21 10.36 -3.90 10.93
N PRO A 22 10.91 -4.10 12.15
CA PRO A 22 10.86 -5.39 12.84
C PRO A 22 9.44 -5.80 13.25
N ILE A 23 8.46 -4.93 12.99
CA ILE A 23 7.05 -5.23 13.07
C ILE A 23 6.50 -5.05 11.64
N GLN A 24 6.12 -6.15 10.99
CA GLN A 24 5.16 -6.05 9.90
C GLN A 24 3.82 -5.63 10.52
N ASP A 25 3.68 -4.34 10.78
CA ASP A 25 2.46 -3.73 11.30
C ASP A 25 1.40 -3.76 10.19
N SER A 26 0.79 -4.93 10.05
CA SER A 26 -0.43 -5.15 9.27
C SER A 26 -1.61 -4.36 9.84
N VAL A 27 -1.39 -3.62 10.93
CA VAL A 27 -2.30 -2.61 11.49
C VAL A 27 -2.70 -1.59 10.44
N SER A 28 -1.86 -1.29 9.44
CA SER A 28 -2.19 -0.35 8.36
C SER A 28 -2.98 -0.97 7.19
N ASN A 29 -3.02 -2.30 7.06
CA ASN A 29 -3.66 -2.98 5.92
C ASN A 29 -5.19 -2.81 5.89
N HIS A 30 -5.78 -2.32 6.97
CA HIS A 30 -7.22 -2.10 7.08
C HIS A 30 -7.63 -0.63 7.02
N TYR A 31 -6.71 0.30 6.71
CA TYR A 31 -7.01 1.73 6.72
C TYR A 31 -6.75 2.38 5.35
N LYS A 32 -7.79 3.01 4.79
CA LYS A 32 -7.59 4.01 3.72
C LYS A 32 -7.03 5.27 4.38
N ALA A 33 -5.92 5.79 3.87
CA ALA A 33 -5.28 6.98 4.41
C ALA A 33 -5.06 8.04 3.32
N GLY A 34 -5.27 9.30 3.65
CA GLY A 34 -5.05 10.42 2.73
C GLY A 34 -4.68 11.71 3.44
N TRP A 35 -3.96 12.59 2.74
CA TRP A 35 -3.56 13.90 3.25
C TRP A 35 -4.48 14.99 2.72
N TYR A 36 -5.14 15.73 3.63
CA TYR A 36 -6.13 16.75 3.27
C TYR A 36 -5.77 18.11 3.89
N PRO A 37 -5.91 19.22 3.15
CA PRO A 37 -5.57 20.54 3.66
C PRO A 37 -6.52 20.94 4.79
N ASN A 38 -6.02 21.66 5.79
CA ASN A 38 -6.79 22.10 6.95
C ASN A 38 -7.79 23.25 6.67
N VAL A 39 -8.24 23.37 5.42
CA VAL A 39 -9.24 24.34 4.95
C VAL A 39 -10.24 23.58 4.08
N TYR A 40 -11.53 23.85 4.24
CA TYR A 40 -12.61 23.23 3.45
C TYR A 40 -13.64 24.31 3.07
N GLU A 41 -14.03 24.39 1.79
CA GLU A 41 -15.00 25.39 1.31
C GLU A 41 -14.69 26.86 1.69
N ASN A 42 -13.40 27.22 1.77
CA ASN A 42 -12.88 28.52 2.24
C ASN A 42 -13.04 28.79 3.75
N GLU A 43 -13.42 27.79 4.55
CA GLU A 43 -13.42 27.85 6.02
C GLU A 43 -12.13 27.22 6.59
N GLY A 44 -11.45 27.93 7.50
CA GLY A 44 -10.25 27.45 8.18
C GLY A 44 -9.46 28.55 8.91
N PRO A 45 -8.35 28.22 9.59
CA PRO A 45 -7.77 26.86 9.71
C PRO A 45 -8.62 25.95 10.62
N LEU A 46 -8.82 24.71 10.19
CA LEU A 46 -9.55 23.67 10.91
C LEU A 46 -8.58 22.78 11.70
N THR A 47 -9.03 22.20 12.81
CA THR A 47 -8.30 21.12 13.50
C THR A 47 -8.36 19.85 12.67
N CYS A 48 -7.42 18.91 12.84
CA CYS A 48 -7.43 17.70 12.02
C CYS A 48 -8.71 16.87 12.13
N PRO A 49 -9.33 16.69 13.31
CA PRO A 49 -10.64 16.06 13.39
C PRO A 49 -11.71 16.75 12.54
N LYS A 50 -11.77 18.09 12.57
CA LYS A 50 -12.74 18.86 11.77
C LYS A 50 -12.43 18.75 10.28
N THR A 51 -11.15 18.85 9.88
CA THR A 51 -10.69 18.67 8.51
C THR A 51 -11.09 17.32 7.94
N CYS A 52 -10.79 16.22 8.65
CA CYS A 52 -11.08 14.88 8.15
C CYS A 52 -12.59 14.61 8.06
N ARG A 53 -13.36 15.09 9.04
CA ARG A 53 -14.83 15.03 8.97
C ARG A 53 -15.39 15.80 7.78
N ALA A 54 -14.87 17.00 7.49
CA ALA A 54 -15.35 17.82 6.40
C ALA A 54 -14.99 17.25 5.02
N TRP A 55 -13.72 16.88 4.80
CA TRP A 55 -13.24 16.41 3.49
C TRP A 55 -13.68 15.00 3.14
N THR A 56 -13.77 14.11 4.13
CA THR A 56 -13.90 12.66 3.88
C THR A 56 -15.00 12.00 4.70
N GLY A 57 -15.49 12.66 5.76
CA GLY A 57 -16.30 12.02 6.79
C GLY A 57 -15.49 11.11 7.74
N TRP A 58 -14.21 10.87 7.48
CA TRP A 58 -13.35 9.96 8.22
C TRP A 58 -12.78 10.58 9.51
N ARG A 59 -12.05 9.77 10.28
CA ARG A 59 -11.34 10.25 11.48
C ARG A 59 -9.96 10.77 11.10
N ALA A 60 -9.45 11.72 11.87
CA ALA A 60 -8.03 12.06 11.82
C ALA A 60 -7.21 10.96 12.48
N GLU A 61 -6.02 10.70 11.94
CA GLU A 61 -5.07 9.82 12.59
C GLU A 61 -4.44 10.51 13.80
N GLY A 62 -4.47 9.83 14.93
CA GLY A 62 -4.05 10.42 16.19
C GLY A 62 -4.20 9.50 17.39
N GLU A 63 -3.49 9.85 18.45
CA GLU A 63 -3.37 9.06 19.68
C GLU A 63 -3.66 9.91 20.93
N LEU A 64 -3.73 9.25 22.08
CA LEU A 64 -3.77 9.94 23.37
C LEU A 64 -2.38 10.52 23.65
N ALA A 65 -2.32 11.81 23.99
CA ALA A 65 -1.05 12.44 24.30
C ALA A 65 -0.62 12.09 25.74
N PRO A 66 0.65 11.75 25.98
CA PRO A 66 1.15 11.41 27.32
C PRO A 66 1.47 12.65 28.18
N TYR A 67 1.11 13.86 27.74
CA TYR A 67 1.52 15.12 28.35
C TYR A 67 0.38 15.78 29.13
N ASP A 68 0.69 16.33 30.31
CA ASP A 68 -0.28 17.07 31.10
C ASP A 68 -0.89 18.25 30.33
N GLY A 69 -2.22 18.31 30.33
CA GLY A 69 -2.97 19.37 29.66
C GLY A 69 -3.16 19.18 28.14
N ILE A 70 -2.56 18.14 27.54
CA ILE A 70 -2.84 17.73 26.15
C ILE A 70 -3.55 16.39 26.19
N LYS A 71 -4.76 16.29 25.62
CA LYS A 71 -5.51 15.03 25.63
C LYS A 71 -5.20 14.17 24.42
N ARG A 72 -5.12 14.79 23.24
CA ARG A 72 -4.93 14.11 21.96
C ARG A 72 -3.94 14.84 21.07
N THR A 73 -3.24 14.06 20.29
CA THR A 73 -2.38 14.52 19.21
C THR A 73 -2.83 13.91 17.90
N TYR A 74 -2.72 14.65 16.80
CA TYR A 74 -3.09 14.22 15.46
C TYR A 74 -1.95 14.46 14.49
N VAL A 75 -1.79 13.54 13.55
CA VAL A 75 -0.71 13.58 12.57
C VAL A 75 -0.98 14.67 11.54
N CYS A 76 -0.03 15.59 11.38
CA CYS A 76 -0.08 16.66 10.40
C CYS A 76 1.24 16.81 9.64
N LYS A 77 1.19 17.46 8.48
CA LYS A 77 2.38 17.89 7.74
C LYS A 77 2.22 19.28 7.17
N SER A 78 3.31 20.04 7.09
CA SER A 78 3.34 21.32 6.39
C SER A 78 4.68 21.44 5.67
N ASN A 79 4.71 22.19 4.58
CA ASN A 79 5.95 22.52 3.90
C ASN A 79 6.58 23.82 4.42
N ASN A 80 5.94 24.53 5.37
CA ASN A 80 6.45 25.73 6.04
C ASN A 80 7.26 26.69 5.13
N LEU A 81 6.69 27.07 3.98
CA LEU A 81 7.37 27.99 3.06
C LEU A 81 6.83 29.41 3.23
N ASP A 82 7.52 30.19 4.07
CA ASP A 82 7.53 31.66 3.98
C ASP A 82 8.53 32.17 2.90
N THR A 83 9.21 31.27 2.18
CA THR A 83 10.12 31.59 1.06
C THR A 83 9.95 30.61 -0.11
N PHE A 84 9.99 31.14 -1.35
CA PHE A 84 9.83 30.36 -2.58
C PHE A 84 10.89 29.24 -2.69
N PRO A 85 10.47 27.98 -2.90
CA PRO A 85 11.40 26.87 -3.06
C PRO A 85 12.14 26.98 -4.40
N SER A 86 13.37 26.47 -4.44
CA SER A 86 14.17 26.41 -5.67
C SER A 86 13.50 25.45 -6.67
N PRO A 87 13.66 25.64 -8.00
CA PRO A 87 13.13 24.72 -9.02
C PRO A 87 13.62 23.25 -8.91
N THR A 88 14.55 22.95 -8.00
CA THR A 88 15.09 21.62 -7.70
C THR A 88 14.53 20.97 -6.44
N ASP A 89 13.73 21.68 -5.64
CA ASP A 89 13.24 21.16 -4.36
C ASP A 89 12.07 20.21 -4.58
N ARG A 90 12.36 18.90 -4.51
CA ARG A 90 11.33 17.87 -4.37
C ARG A 90 10.77 17.95 -2.94
N ASP A 91 9.69 18.69 -2.76
CA ASP A 91 8.70 18.54 -1.69
C ASP A 91 9.25 18.24 -0.28
N VAL A 92 9.91 19.22 0.36
CA VAL A 92 10.33 19.07 1.76
C VAL A 92 9.11 19.26 2.68
N TRP A 93 8.42 18.16 2.96
CA TRP A 93 7.37 18.11 3.98
C TRP A 93 7.99 17.94 5.36
N LEU A 94 7.62 18.82 6.30
CA LEU A 94 7.85 18.62 7.72
C LEU A 94 6.61 17.95 8.31
N TYR A 95 6.84 16.83 9.00
CA TYR A 95 5.80 16.10 9.72
C TYR A 95 5.77 16.54 11.18
N GLY A 96 4.58 16.56 11.76
CA GLY A 96 4.37 17.08 13.10
C GLY A 96 3.03 16.65 13.67
N ASN A 97 2.67 17.36 14.74
CA ASN A 97 1.52 17.05 15.56
C ASN A 97 0.60 18.26 15.70
N GLN A 98 -0.70 18.04 15.54
CA GLN A 98 -1.75 18.98 15.89
C GLN A 98 -2.34 18.54 17.24
N PHE A 99 -2.36 19.45 18.23
CA PHE A 99 -2.75 19.11 19.60
C PHE A 99 -4.16 19.62 19.94
N ASP A 100 -5.03 18.72 20.43
CA ASP A 100 -6.39 19.00 20.86
C ASP A 100 -7.18 19.89 19.88
N GLU A 101 -7.59 21.08 20.32
CA GLU A 101 -8.35 22.06 19.53
C GLU A 101 -7.45 23.15 18.92
N LYS A 102 -6.12 23.03 19.02
CA LYS A 102 -5.20 24.01 18.44
C LYS A 102 -5.18 23.86 16.93
N THR A 103 -5.54 24.90 16.20
CA THR A 103 -5.54 24.94 14.72
C THR A 103 -4.16 25.22 14.15
N ALA A 104 -3.14 24.48 14.62
CA ALA A 104 -1.76 24.63 14.19
C ALA A 104 -1.03 23.27 14.23
N CYS A 105 -0.13 23.06 13.27
CA CYS A 105 0.76 21.92 13.20
C CYS A 105 2.12 22.27 13.81
N PHE A 106 2.55 21.52 14.81
CA PHE A 106 3.81 21.68 15.52
C PHE A 106 4.81 20.62 15.02
N MET A 107 5.84 21.06 14.31
CA MET A 107 6.81 20.19 13.64
C MET A 107 8.19 20.36 14.27
N GLY A 108 8.85 19.25 14.56
CA GLY A 108 10.25 19.27 15.00
C GLY A 108 11.18 19.48 13.81
N THR A 109 12.27 20.22 14.02
CA THR A 109 13.36 20.34 13.04
C THR A 109 14.63 19.64 13.56
N PRO A 110 15.58 19.27 12.67
CA PRO A 110 16.85 18.67 13.08
C PRO A 110 17.70 19.52 14.06
N HIS A 111 17.40 20.80 14.21
CA HIS A 111 18.09 21.73 15.10
C HIS A 111 17.34 22.00 16.41
N GLU A 112 16.49 21.06 16.84
CA GLU A 112 15.70 21.13 18.08
C GLU A 112 14.78 22.36 18.18
N LYS A 113 14.47 22.98 17.04
CA LYS A 113 13.48 24.06 16.97
C LYS A 113 12.13 23.49 16.58
N THR A 114 11.10 23.90 17.32
CA THR A 114 9.72 23.66 16.93
C THR A 114 9.28 24.72 15.94
N VAL A 115 8.83 24.29 14.77
CA VAL A 115 8.17 25.12 13.76
C VAL A 115 6.67 24.96 13.92
N VAL A 116 5.95 26.07 13.88
CA VAL A 116 4.49 26.09 14.00
C VAL A 116 3.91 26.63 12.70
N SER A 117 2.97 25.91 12.11
CA SER A 117 2.27 26.36 10.91
C SER A 117 0.76 26.27 11.08
N GLU A 118 0.04 27.34 10.74
CA GLU A 118 -1.43 27.37 10.65
C GLU A 118 -1.94 26.81 9.31
N ARG A 119 -1.05 26.58 8.34
CA ARG A 119 -1.35 25.99 7.03
C ARG A 119 -0.73 24.61 6.95
N TYR A 120 -1.55 23.57 7.09
CA TYR A 120 -1.06 22.20 7.15
C TYR A 120 -2.06 21.24 6.53
N TYR A 121 -1.58 20.03 6.30
CA TYR A 121 -2.38 18.89 5.88
C TYR A 121 -2.53 17.95 7.06
N CYS A 122 -3.71 17.33 7.16
CA CYS A 122 -4.05 16.33 8.16
C CYS A 122 -4.08 14.96 7.51
N LEU A 123 -3.56 13.97 8.24
CA LEU A 123 -3.71 12.57 7.85
C LEU A 123 -5.10 12.09 8.27
N CYS A 124 -5.95 11.81 7.29
CA CYS A 124 -7.29 11.27 7.50
C CYS A 124 -7.26 9.78 7.22
N VAL A 125 -7.80 9.00 8.16
CA VAL A 125 -7.84 7.54 8.08
C VAL A 125 -9.27 7.04 8.27
N SER A 126 -9.67 6.08 7.44
CA SER A 126 -10.89 5.30 7.65
C SER A 126 -10.51 3.87 7.91
N GLU A 127 -11.17 3.24 8.89
CA GLU A 127 -11.31 1.79 8.86
C GLU A 127 -12.03 1.47 7.56
N CYS A 128 -11.33 0.80 6.65
CA CYS A 128 -11.95 0.43 5.40
C CYS A 128 -12.95 -0.69 5.68
N SER A 129 -14.22 -0.41 5.45
CA SER A 129 -15.30 -1.41 5.56
C SER A 129 -15.58 -2.13 4.24
N GLY A 130 -14.79 -1.86 3.21
CA GLY A 130 -14.95 -2.37 1.85
C GLY A 130 -14.29 -3.74 1.62
N PRO A 131 -14.45 -4.30 0.41
CA PRO A 131 -13.66 -5.45 -0.03
C PRO A 131 -12.17 -5.08 -0.22
N ASP A 132 -11.31 -6.09 -0.23
CA ASP A 132 -9.87 -5.95 -0.50
C ASP A 132 -9.37 -7.25 -1.16
N LEU A 133 -9.20 -7.25 -2.47
CA LEU A 133 -8.90 -8.41 -3.30
C LEU A 133 -7.39 -8.54 -3.50
N VAL A 134 -6.81 -9.55 -2.87
CA VAL A 134 -5.40 -9.88 -3.01
C VAL A 134 -5.19 -11.19 -3.78
N ILE A 135 -4.08 -11.26 -4.51
CA ILE A 135 -3.60 -12.52 -5.08
C ILE A 135 -2.77 -13.24 -4.03
N ARG A 136 -3.34 -14.28 -3.43
CA ARG A 136 -2.73 -15.00 -2.29
C ARG A 136 -1.73 -16.07 -2.72
N THR A 137 -1.96 -16.68 -3.88
CA THR A 137 -1.09 -17.74 -4.41
C THR A 137 -1.08 -17.68 -5.91
N VAL A 138 0.10 -17.81 -6.50
CA VAL A 138 0.30 -18.12 -7.91
C VAL A 138 0.92 -19.50 -8.00
N TYR A 139 0.28 -20.42 -8.73
CA TYR A 139 0.81 -21.77 -8.95
C TYR A 139 1.71 -21.82 -10.18
N ASP A 140 2.66 -22.76 -10.16
CA ASP A 140 3.48 -23.06 -11.33
C ASP A 140 2.59 -23.37 -12.56
N PRO A 141 2.87 -22.75 -13.72
CA PRO A 141 2.23 -23.10 -14.97
C PRO A 141 2.36 -24.59 -15.29
N VAL A 142 1.31 -25.20 -15.83
CA VAL A 142 1.28 -26.60 -16.26
C VAL A 142 0.98 -26.67 -17.75
N TRP A 143 1.76 -27.44 -18.50
CA TRP A 143 1.52 -27.63 -19.93
C TRP A 143 0.34 -28.58 -20.14
N ASP A 144 -0.67 -28.13 -20.87
CA ASP A 144 -1.74 -29.01 -21.37
C ASP A 144 -1.40 -29.42 -22.80
N SER A 145 -0.85 -30.63 -22.96
CA SER A 145 -0.50 -31.17 -24.28
C SER A 145 -1.71 -31.44 -25.18
N THR A 146 -2.93 -31.45 -24.63
CA THR A 146 -4.15 -31.69 -25.40
C THR A 146 -4.58 -30.44 -26.13
N THR A 147 -4.44 -29.28 -25.48
CA THR A 147 -4.83 -27.98 -26.06
C THR A 147 -3.64 -27.20 -26.61
N GLY A 148 -2.40 -27.57 -26.24
CA GLY A 148 -1.19 -26.87 -26.64
C GLY A 148 -1.04 -25.53 -25.91
N GLU A 149 -1.46 -25.46 -24.65
CA GLU A 149 -1.50 -24.22 -23.88
C GLU A 149 -0.84 -24.39 -22.51
N SER A 150 -0.25 -23.31 -22.01
CA SER A 150 0.08 -23.18 -20.59
C SER A 150 -1.17 -22.90 -19.78
N VAL A 151 -1.44 -23.74 -18.80
CA VAL A 151 -2.48 -23.55 -17.80
C VAL A 151 -1.88 -22.91 -16.56
N ILE A 152 -2.34 -21.70 -16.23
CA ILE A 152 -1.85 -20.94 -15.09
C ILE A 152 -3.00 -20.76 -14.10
N LYS A 153 -2.72 -20.93 -12.80
CA LYS A 153 -3.74 -20.79 -11.75
C LYS A 153 -3.29 -19.81 -10.69
N ILE A 154 -4.22 -18.97 -10.25
CA ILE A 154 -4.03 -18.12 -9.07
C ILE A 154 -5.16 -18.35 -8.07
N VAL A 155 -4.92 -17.98 -6.81
CA VAL A 155 -5.96 -17.87 -5.77
C VAL A 155 -6.13 -16.41 -5.44
N VAL A 156 -7.31 -15.88 -5.73
CA VAL A 156 -7.75 -14.56 -5.29
C VAL A 156 -8.45 -14.71 -3.95
N THR A 157 -8.20 -13.82 -3.00
CA THR A 157 -8.87 -13.78 -1.69
C THR A 157 -9.38 -12.38 -1.42
N ASN A 158 -10.60 -12.26 -0.92
CA ASN A 158 -11.07 -11.01 -0.33
C ASN A 158 -10.63 -10.96 1.15
N VAL A 159 -9.61 -10.18 1.48
CA VAL A 159 -9.13 -9.96 2.85
C VAL A 159 -9.80 -8.76 3.53
N GLY A 160 -10.63 -8.03 2.79
CA GLY A 160 -11.45 -6.94 3.31
C GLY A 160 -12.63 -7.44 4.11
N VAL A 161 -13.30 -6.51 4.80
CA VAL A 161 -14.48 -6.82 5.64
C VAL A 161 -15.80 -6.65 4.89
N GLY A 162 -15.76 -6.02 3.71
CA GLY A 162 -16.90 -5.89 2.80
C GLY A 162 -16.93 -7.01 1.74
N MET A 163 -18.11 -7.30 1.21
CA MET A 163 -18.26 -8.22 0.07
C MET A 163 -17.78 -7.55 -1.22
N SER A 164 -17.00 -8.26 -2.04
CA SER A 164 -16.62 -7.79 -3.36
C SER A 164 -17.75 -8.06 -4.36
N ALA A 165 -17.95 -7.15 -5.30
CA ALA A 165 -18.70 -7.47 -6.51
C ALA A 165 -17.90 -8.44 -7.38
N ALA A 166 -18.56 -9.03 -8.39
CA ALA A 166 -17.86 -9.81 -9.41
C ALA A 166 -17.00 -8.88 -10.27
N THR A 167 -15.79 -9.31 -10.61
CA THR A 167 -14.84 -8.56 -11.42
C THR A 167 -14.08 -9.49 -12.39
N ASP A 168 -12.89 -9.09 -12.82
CA ASP A 168 -11.97 -9.81 -13.68
C ASP A 168 -10.56 -9.80 -13.12
N ALA A 169 -9.78 -10.81 -13.50
CA ALA A 169 -8.35 -10.84 -13.28
C ALA A 169 -7.68 -11.01 -14.64
N ARG A 170 -6.47 -10.48 -14.76
CA ARG A 170 -5.63 -10.55 -15.94
C ARG A 170 -4.31 -11.22 -15.61
N VAL A 171 -3.82 -12.06 -16.52
CA VAL A 171 -2.40 -12.42 -16.64
C VAL A 171 -1.80 -11.71 -17.84
N TYR A 172 -0.56 -11.24 -17.69
CA TYR A 172 0.24 -10.63 -18.74
C TYR A 172 1.67 -11.18 -18.69
N ASP A 173 2.17 -11.62 -19.84
CA ASP A 173 3.58 -11.97 -20.02
C ASP A 173 4.30 -10.79 -20.70
N PRO A 174 5.18 -10.06 -19.98
CA PRO A 174 5.94 -8.96 -20.55
C PRO A 174 6.96 -9.39 -21.63
N GLY A 175 7.43 -10.63 -21.61
CA GLY A 175 8.41 -11.15 -22.56
C GLY A 175 7.83 -11.37 -23.95
N THR A 176 6.58 -11.82 -24.03
CA THR A 176 5.89 -12.09 -25.31
C THR A 176 4.81 -11.06 -25.64
N GLY A 177 4.33 -10.30 -24.65
CA GLY A 177 3.18 -9.43 -24.77
C GLY A 177 1.83 -10.17 -24.71
N ALA A 178 1.83 -11.49 -24.48
CA ALA A 178 0.60 -12.27 -24.39
C ALA A 178 -0.21 -11.93 -23.12
N SER A 179 -1.53 -12.07 -23.20
CA SER A 179 -2.42 -11.83 -22.06
C SER A 179 -3.68 -12.66 -22.14
N ASP A 180 -4.25 -12.96 -20.98
CA ASP A 180 -5.58 -13.57 -20.84
C ASP A 180 -6.34 -12.88 -19.69
N ILE A 181 -7.66 -12.75 -19.83
CA ILE A 181 -8.55 -12.10 -18.86
C ILE A 181 -9.66 -13.08 -18.51
N GLN A 182 -9.86 -13.31 -17.21
CA GLN A 182 -10.80 -14.30 -16.70
C GLN A 182 -11.69 -13.68 -15.62
N PRO A 183 -12.97 -14.09 -15.54
CA PRO A 183 -13.88 -13.54 -14.54
C PRO A 183 -13.51 -14.01 -13.13
N VAL A 184 -13.69 -13.13 -12.16
CA VAL A 184 -13.64 -13.40 -10.73
C VAL A 184 -15.05 -13.22 -10.17
N VAL A 185 -15.58 -14.28 -9.56
CA VAL A 185 -16.91 -14.22 -8.93
C VAL A 185 -16.88 -13.28 -7.72
N ALA A 186 -18.06 -12.80 -7.30
CA ALA A 186 -18.17 -12.04 -6.06
C ALA A 186 -17.65 -12.85 -4.86
N LEU A 187 -16.85 -12.21 -4.01
CA LEU A 187 -16.23 -12.85 -2.84
C LEU A 187 -16.72 -12.21 -1.55
N ALA A 188 -17.29 -13.04 -0.67
CA ALA A 188 -17.56 -12.65 0.70
C ALA A 188 -16.25 -12.37 1.46
N PRO A 189 -16.30 -11.62 2.58
CA PRO A 189 -15.13 -11.41 3.44
C PRO A 189 -14.44 -12.72 3.81
N GLY A 190 -13.12 -12.80 3.62
CA GLY A 190 -12.29 -13.98 3.87
C GLY A 190 -12.43 -15.11 2.84
N ALA A 191 -13.32 -15.01 1.85
CA ALA A 191 -13.50 -16.03 0.84
C ALA A 191 -12.42 -15.97 -0.23
N SER A 192 -12.13 -17.13 -0.85
CA SER A 192 -11.18 -17.26 -1.95
C SER A 192 -11.79 -17.91 -3.18
N ALA A 193 -11.29 -17.54 -4.36
CA ALA A 193 -11.61 -18.19 -5.63
C ALA A 193 -10.33 -18.52 -6.41
N GLY A 194 -10.34 -19.69 -7.06
CA GLY A 194 -9.30 -20.08 -8.01
C GLY A 194 -9.62 -19.53 -9.40
N VAL A 195 -8.68 -18.82 -10.01
CA VAL A 195 -8.80 -18.30 -11.39
C VAL A 195 -7.82 -19.03 -12.29
N LYS A 196 -8.28 -19.44 -13.47
CA LYS A 196 -7.51 -20.27 -14.41
C LYS A 196 -7.34 -19.55 -15.75
N PHE A 197 -6.11 -19.24 -16.09
CA PHE A 197 -5.73 -18.61 -17.37
C PHE A 197 -5.13 -19.61 -18.35
N ARG A 198 -5.12 -19.24 -19.63
CA ARG A 198 -4.49 -20.00 -20.71
C ARG A 198 -3.65 -19.10 -21.61
N LEU A 199 -2.42 -19.53 -21.89
CA LEU A 199 -1.54 -18.90 -22.89
C LEU A 199 -1.15 -19.93 -23.94
N GLY A 200 -1.22 -19.57 -25.23
CA GLY A 200 -1.05 -20.46 -26.38
C GLY A 200 0.38 -20.91 -26.69
N TYR A 201 1.26 -20.93 -25.69
CA TYR A 201 2.65 -21.35 -25.77
C TYR A 201 3.12 -21.82 -24.39
N TRP A 202 4.25 -22.53 -24.33
CA TRP A 202 4.82 -22.96 -23.07
C TRP A 202 5.56 -21.80 -22.41
N VAL A 203 5.10 -21.38 -21.22
CA VAL A 203 5.60 -20.16 -20.54
C VAL A 203 7.03 -20.31 -20.02
N PHE A 204 7.50 -21.54 -19.80
CA PHE A 204 8.87 -21.79 -19.35
C PHE A 204 9.80 -22.05 -20.54
N ASP A 205 10.53 -21.03 -20.99
CA ASP A 205 11.66 -21.19 -21.93
C ASP A 205 12.66 -20.01 -21.88
N PRO A 206 13.78 -20.08 -21.13
CA PRO A 206 14.06 -20.93 -19.96
C PRO A 206 13.47 -20.36 -18.65
N ASP A 207 13.12 -19.08 -18.64
CA ASP A 207 12.61 -18.35 -17.49
C ASP A 207 11.14 -17.98 -17.72
N ALA A 208 10.37 -17.86 -16.63
CA ALA A 208 9.00 -17.40 -16.67
C ALA A 208 8.84 -16.14 -15.80
N GLU A 209 8.39 -15.04 -16.40
CA GLU A 209 7.90 -13.86 -15.69
C GLU A 209 6.45 -13.60 -16.09
N LEU A 210 5.53 -13.66 -15.13
CA LEU A 210 4.11 -13.38 -15.36
C LEU A 210 3.63 -12.33 -14.38
N HIS A 211 2.89 -11.35 -14.88
CA HIS A 211 2.27 -10.28 -14.11
C HIS A 211 0.78 -10.55 -14.01
N PHE A 212 0.26 -10.48 -12.80
CA PHE A 212 -1.15 -10.69 -12.52
C PHE A 212 -1.75 -9.43 -11.90
N MET A 213 -3.00 -9.17 -12.22
CA MET A 213 -3.81 -8.11 -11.61
C MET A 213 -5.23 -8.63 -11.43
N VAL A 214 -5.75 -8.60 -10.20
CA VAL A 214 -7.18 -8.77 -9.93
C VAL A 214 -7.86 -7.40 -9.95
N ASP A 215 -9.14 -7.37 -10.29
CA ASP A 215 -9.90 -6.16 -10.61
C ASP A 215 -9.22 -5.32 -11.71
N TYR A 216 -8.74 -5.99 -12.77
CA TYR A 216 -8.02 -5.32 -13.86
C TYR A 216 -8.84 -4.17 -14.50
N SER A 217 -10.16 -4.28 -14.49
CA SER A 217 -11.08 -3.26 -15.01
C SER A 217 -11.48 -2.18 -13.98
N TYR A 218 -10.92 -2.17 -12.77
CA TYR A 218 -11.22 -1.22 -11.69
C TYR A 218 -12.73 -1.08 -11.39
N LYS A 219 -13.41 -2.23 -11.25
CA LYS A 219 -14.87 -2.30 -11.01
C LYS A 219 -15.23 -2.31 -9.54
N VAL A 220 -14.29 -2.67 -8.67
CA VAL A 220 -14.50 -2.78 -7.23
C VAL A 220 -13.68 -1.66 -6.59
N ASP A 221 -14.33 -0.76 -5.85
CA ASP A 221 -13.58 0.18 -4.99
C ASP A 221 -13.12 -0.60 -3.75
N GLU A 222 -11.82 -0.87 -3.69
CA GLU A 222 -11.21 -1.73 -2.70
C GLU A 222 -10.51 -0.93 -1.61
N CYS A 223 -10.23 -1.57 -0.49
CA CYS A 223 -9.53 -0.94 0.62
C CYS A 223 -8.12 -0.49 0.25
N ASP A 224 -7.40 -1.31 -0.51
CA ASP A 224 -6.05 -1.02 -0.96
C ASP A 224 -5.86 -1.48 -2.41
N GLU A 225 -6.12 -0.56 -3.34
CA GLU A 225 -5.93 -0.75 -4.79
C GLU A 225 -4.49 -1.10 -5.21
N SER A 226 -3.51 -1.00 -4.30
CA SER A 226 -2.11 -1.29 -4.60
C SER A 226 -1.73 -2.75 -4.41
N ASN A 227 -2.57 -3.56 -3.74
CA ASN A 227 -2.27 -4.94 -3.40
C ASN A 227 -2.92 -5.98 -4.34
N ASN A 228 -3.61 -5.50 -5.36
CA ASN A 228 -4.30 -6.29 -6.38
C ASN A 228 -3.37 -6.99 -7.38
N THR A 229 -2.05 -6.82 -7.24
CA THR A 229 -1.07 -7.31 -8.22
C THR A 229 -0.15 -8.37 -7.63
N ALA A 230 0.31 -9.28 -8.49
CA ALA A 230 1.34 -10.24 -8.13
C ALA A 230 2.27 -10.47 -9.32
N ILE A 231 3.54 -10.74 -9.04
CA ILE A 231 4.52 -11.12 -10.05
C ILE A 231 5.01 -12.52 -9.72
N TYR A 232 4.87 -13.41 -10.69
CA TYR A 232 5.48 -14.73 -10.66
C TYR A 232 6.79 -14.68 -11.43
N LYS A 233 7.88 -15.12 -10.79
CA LYS A 233 9.19 -15.31 -11.43
C LYS A 233 9.73 -16.67 -11.07
N LYS A 234 10.14 -17.44 -12.07
CA LYS A 234 10.87 -18.68 -11.85
C LYS A 234 11.91 -18.86 -12.94
N GLN A 235 13.14 -19.13 -12.52
CA GLN A 235 14.25 -19.45 -13.41
C GLN A 235 14.31 -20.96 -13.63
N GLY A 236 14.62 -21.36 -14.87
CA GLY A 236 14.75 -22.76 -15.31
C GLY A 236 16.08 -23.41 -14.93
#